data_AF-A0A419QLJ1-F1
#
_entry.id   AF-A0A419QLJ1-F1
#
_cell.length_a   1.000
_cell.length_b   1.000
_cell.length_c   1.000
_cell.angle_alpha   90.00
_cell.angle_beta   90.00
_cell.angle_gamma   90.00
#
_symmetry.space_group_name_H-M   'P 1'
#
loop_
_entity.id
_entity.type
_entity.pdbx_description
1 polymer ?
#
loop_
_entity_poly.entity_id
_entity_poly.type
_entity_poly.pdbx_seq_one_letter_code
_entity_poly.pdbx_strand_id
1 'polypeptide(L)'
;MMVKSKLEETIAPFYCRLALMLCQHARELLYDDKKHAYASEICKFISTLCSKNNSEQCIEESTLCAKVSELCVSPEKLGEARKLCEKARKLCPKSFTVKAS
;
A
#
# COMPACT_ATOMS: atom_id res chain seq x y z
N MET A 1 -9.90 19.03 -16.25
CA MET A 1 -10.83 18.03 -15.69
C MET A 1 -10.82 16.82 -16.62
N MET A 2 -10.14 15.74 -16.23
CA MET A 2 -10.18 14.50 -17.02
C MET A 2 -11.54 13.83 -16.78
N VAL A 3 -12.27 13.57 -17.86
CA VAL A 3 -13.52 12.80 -17.86
C VAL A 3 -13.18 11.41 -17.33
N LYS A 4 -13.63 11.08 -16.11
CA LYS A 4 -13.45 9.74 -15.55
C LYS A 4 -14.14 8.76 -16.46
N SER A 5 -13.38 7.81 -17.01
CA SER A 5 -14.00 6.78 -17.82
C SER A 5 -14.87 5.92 -16.91
N LYS A 6 -16.07 5.54 -17.35
CA LYS A 6 -16.97 4.63 -16.62
C LYS A 6 -16.26 3.31 -16.22
N LEU A 7 -15.23 2.96 -16.99
CA LEU A 7 -14.30 1.87 -16.72
C LEU A 7 -13.47 2.09 -15.44
N GLU A 8 -12.85 3.26 -15.27
CA GLU A 8 -12.04 3.57 -14.08
C GLU A 8 -12.86 3.56 -12.79
N GLU A 9 -14.09 4.10 -12.82
CA GLU A 9 -15.00 4.05 -11.68
C GLU A 9 -15.43 2.63 -11.32
N THR A 10 -15.56 1.76 -12.33
CA THR A 10 -15.93 0.36 -12.13
C THR A 10 -14.76 -0.46 -11.59
N ILE A 11 -13.52 -0.19 -12.02
CA ILE A 11 -12.34 -0.99 -11.63
C ILE A 11 -11.68 -0.48 -10.35
N ALA A 12 -11.82 0.81 -10.02
CA ALA A 12 -11.26 1.41 -8.80
C ALA A 12 -11.53 0.62 -7.50
N PRO A 13 -12.76 0.12 -7.24
CA PRO A 13 -13.02 -0.75 -6.09
C PRO A 13 -12.23 -2.07 -6.10
N PHE A 14 -11.98 -2.66 -7.28
CA PHE A 14 -11.19 -3.88 -7.42
C PHE A 14 -9.72 -3.61 -7.11
N TYR A 15 -9.15 -2.52 -7.62
CA TYR A 15 -7.78 -2.10 -7.26
C TYR A 15 -7.65 -1.86 -5.76
N CYS A 16 -8.63 -1.20 -5.16
CA CYS A 16 -8.65 -0.94 -3.72
C CYS A 16 -8.72 -2.24 -2.91
N ARG A 17 -9.57 -3.20 -3.28
CA ARG A 17 -9.67 -4.49 -2.59
C ARG A 17 -8.38 -5.30 -2.71
N LEU A 18 -7.79 -5.34 -3.89
CA LEU A 18 -6.52 -6.02 -4.13
C LEU A 18 -5.37 -5.36 -3.32
N ALA A 19 -5.29 -4.03 -3.34
CA ALA A 19 -4.31 -3.28 -2.57
C ALA A 19 -4.42 -3.56 -1.06
N LEU A 20 -5.64 -3.65 -0.51
CA LEU A 20 -5.85 -3.97 0.90
C LEU A 20 -5.38 -5.39 1.28
N MET A 21 -5.71 -6.40 0.46
CA MET A 21 -5.23 -7.78 0.70
C MET A 21 -3.70 -7.85 0.65
N LEU A 22 -3.11 -7.22 -0.36
CA LEU A 22 -1.65 -7.16 -0.49
C LEU A 22 -1.00 -6.37 0.64
N CYS A 23 -1.63 -5.30 1.13
CA CYS A 23 -1.14 -4.50 2.24
C CYS A 23 -1.05 -5.34 3.53
N GLN A 24 -2.06 -6.16 3.80
CA GLN A 24 -2.03 -7.09 4.93
C GLN A 24 -0.87 -8.08 4.81
N HIS A 25 -0.67 -8.66 3.62
CA HIS A 25 0.38 -9.65 3.40
C HIS A 25 1.79 -9.03 3.41
N ALA A 26 1.95 -7.85 2.81
CA ALA A 26 3.20 -7.08 2.86
C ALA A 26 3.61 -6.82 4.30
N ARG A 27 2.65 -6.49 5.18
CA ARG A 27 2.91 -6.27 6.61
C ARG A 27 3.47 -7.51 7.28
N GLU A 28 2.85 -8.67 7.09
CA GLU A 28 3.35 -9.93 7.65
C GLU A 28 4.80 -10.19 7.23
N LEU A 29 5.14 -9.91 5.98
CA LEU A 29 6.48 -10.06 5.43
C LEU A 29 7.47 -8.98 5.93
N LEU A 30 6.98 -7.80 6.29
CA LEU A 30 7.77 -6.68 6.81
C LEU A 30 8.23 -6.91 8.27
N TYR A 31 7.53 -7.79 8.99
CA TYR A 31 7.92 -8.28 10.32
C TYR A 31 8.71 -9.59 10.28
N ASP A 32 8.90 -10.19 9.09
CA ASP A 32 9.74 -11.36 8.88
C ASP A 32 11.12 -10.92 8.34
N ASP A 33 12.16 -11.04 9.17
CA ASP A 33 13.53 -10.58 8.86
C ASP A 33 14.17 -11.28 7.64
N LYS A 34 13.58 -12.36 7.12
CA LYS A 34 14.08 -13.05 5.92
C LYS A 34 13.33 -12.67 4.65
N LYS A 35 12.21 -11.94 4.75
CA LYS A 35 11.28 -11.69 3.64
C LYS A 35 10.98 -10.22 3.38
N HIS A 36 11.73 -9.31 3.99
CA HIS A 36 11.56 -7.87 3.78
C HIS A 36 11.75 -7.43 2.31
N ALA A 37 12.59 -8.14 1.53
CA ALA A 37 12.74 -7.88 0.10
C ALA A 37 11.43 -8.13 -0.68
N TYR A 38 10.68 -9.17 -0.32
CA TYR A 38 9.36 -9.44 -0.89
C TYR A 38 8.33 -8.37 -0.48
N ALA A 39 8.41 -7.86 0.76
CA ALA A 39 7.57 -6.76 1.19
C ALA A 39 7.80 -5.49 0.34
N SER A 40 9.05 -5.24 -0.10
CA SER A 40 9.37 -4.12 -1.00
C SER A 40 8.60 -4.22 -2.32
N GLU A 41 8.64 -5.38 -2.99
CA GLU A 41 7.94 -5.60 -4.26
C GLU A 41 6.42 -5.41 -4.12
N ILE A 42 5.84 -5.97 -3.06
CA ILE A 42 4.41 -5.84 -2.80
C ILE A 42 4.03 -4.38 -2.50
N CYS A 43 4.81 -3.66 -1.70
CA CYS A 43 4.58 -2.24 -1.40
C CYS A 43 4.66 -1.37 -2.67
N LYS A 44 5.58 -1.68 -3.59
CA LYS A 44 5.68 -0.98 -4.88
C LYS A 44 4.45 -1.23 -5.76
N PHE A 45 3.94 -2.46 -5.76
CA PHE A 45 2.73 -2.79 -6.48
C PHE A 45 1.49 -2.11 -5.88
N ILE A 46 1.36 -2.10 -4.55
CA ILE A 46 0.31 -1.36 -3.83
C ILE A 46 0.33 0.13 -4.18
N SER A 47 1.51 0.76 -4.22
CA SER A 47 1.66 2.17 -4.62
C SER A 47 1.03 2.42 -6.01
N THR A 48 1.26 1.52 -6.96
CA THR A 48 0.69 1.61 -8.31
C THR A 48 -0.83 1.43 -8.32
N LEU A 49 -1.37 0.58 -7.45
CA LEU A 49 -2.82 0.37 -7.34
C LEU A 49 -3.52 1.57 -6.66
N CYS A 50 -2.93 2.11 -5.59
CA CYS A 50 -3.49 3.25 -4.87
C CYS A 50 -3.45 4.53 -5.70
N SER A 51 -2.42 4.75 -6.52
CA SER A 51 -2.36 5.93 -7.42
C SER A 51 -3.44 5.90 -8.50
N LYS A 52 -3.91 4.72 -8.91
CA LYS A 52 -5.03 4.56 -9.86
C LYS A 52 -6.41 4.87 -9.25
N ASN A 53 -6.52 4.97 -7.93
CA ASN A 53 -7.80 5.17 -7.25
C ASN A 53 -8.26 6.66 -7.26
N ASN A 54 -7.43 7.59 -7.77
CA ASN A 54 -7.73 9.02 -7.99
C ASN A 54 -8.35 9.79 -6.81
N SER A 55 -8.23 9.27 -5.59
CA SER A 55 -8.56 9.94 -4.34
C SER A 55 -7.29 10.56 -3.76
N GLU A 56 -7.35 11.79 -3.27
CA GLU A 56 -6.20 12.47 -2.65
C GLU A 56 -5.56 11.62 -1.53
N GLN A 57 -6.39 10.97 -0.70
CA GLN A 57 -5.92 10.08 0.35
C GLN A 57 -5.16 8.86 -0.20
N CYS A 58 -5.65 8.27 -1.30
CA CYS A 58 -4.98 7.14 -1.95
C CYS A 58 -3.71 7.55 -2.70
N ILE A 59 -3.64 8.78 -3.23
CA ILE A 59 -2.42 9.33 -3.83
C ILE A 59 -1.35 9.55 -2.75
N GLU A 60 -1.74 10.11 -1.60
CA GLU A 60 -0.83 10.28 -0.45
C GLU A 60 -0.36 8.92 0.09
N GLU A 61 -1.27 7.95 0.24
CA GLU A 61 -0.95 6.57 0.59
C GLU A 61 0.02 5.95 -0.41
N SER A 62 -0.21 6.12 -1.71
CA SER A 62 0.67 5.58 -2.75
C SER A 62 2.11 6.07 -2.62
N THR A 63 2.29 7.33 -2.23
CA THR A 63 3.60 7.94 -2.03
C THR A 63 4.31 7.36 -0.80
N LEU A 64 3.55 7.11 0.27
CA LEU A 64 4.08 6.44 1.45
C LEU A 64 4.43 4.98 1.16
N CYS A 65 3.59 4.24 0.44
CA CYS A 65 3.87 2.86 0.04
C CYS A 65 5.11 2.75 -0.86
N ALA A 66 5.33 3.71 -1.76
CA ALA A 66 6.55 3.78 -2.56
C ALA A 66 7.80 3.96 -1.66
N LYS A 67 7.76 4.90 -0.71
CA LYS A 67 8.85 5.08 0.26
C LYS A 67 9.10 3.83 1.11
N VAL A 68 8.03 3.16 1.58
CA VAL A 68 8.16 1.90 2.32
C VAL A 68 8.87 0.85 1.45
N SER A 69 8.54 0.76 0.16
CA SER A 69 9.21 -0.18 -0.75
C SER A 69 10.71 0.08 -0.86
N GLU A 70 11.14 1.33 -0.97
CA GLU A 70 12.56 1.71 -1.03
C GLU A 70 13.30 1.38 0.26
N LEU A 71 12.66 1.63 1.42
CA LEU A 71 13.27 1.36 2.72
C LEU A 71 13.34 -0.13 3.05
N CYS A 72 12.41 -0.96 2.56
CA CYS A 72 12.39 -2.40 2.78
C CYS A 72 13.52 -3.17 2.09
N VAL A 73 14.24 -2.55 1.14
CA VAL A 73 15.41 -3.15 0.48
C VAL A 73 16.58 -3.31 1.44
N SER A 74 16.69 -2.44 2.45
CA SER A 74 17.81 -2.43 3.40
C SER A 74 17.34 -2.81 4.82
N PRO A 75 17.93 -3.84 5.46
CA PRO A 75 17.53 -4.28 6.80
C PRO A 75 17.68 -3.17 7.86
N GLU A 76 18.69 -2.31 7.73
CA GLU A 76 18.95 -1.18 8.63
C GLU A 76 17.81 -0.13 8.65
N LYS A 77 17.03 -0.07 7.57
CA LYS A 77 15.95 0.91 7.38
C LYS A 77 14.57 0.34 7.66
N LEU A 78 14.46 -0.93 8.06
CA LEU A 78 13.16 -1.57 8.35
C LEU A 78 12.41 -0.90 9.49
N GLY A 79 13.12 -0.36 10.48
CA GLY A 79 12.50 0.41 11.56
C GLY A 79 11.77 1.65 11.05
N GLU A 80 12.33 2.33 10.05
CA GLU A 80 11.69 3.48 9.40
C GLU A 80 10.55 3.06 8.47
N ALA A 81 10.76 1.98 7.70
CA ALA A 81 9.73 1.37 6.85
C ALA A 81 8.46 1.02 7.64
N ARG A 82 8.62 0.43 8.84
CA ARG A 82 7.50 0.11 9.76
C ARG A 82 6.73 1.35 10.20
N LYS A 83 7.43 2.45 10.54
CA LYS A 83 6.79 3.71 10.95
C LYS A 83 6.00 4.34 9.80
N LEU A 84 6.54 4.35 8.60
CA LEU A 84 5.85 4.86 7.41
C LEU A 84 4.66 3.98 7.01
N CYS A 85 4.79 2.65 7.13
CA CYS A 85 3.70 1.71 6.90
C CYS A 85 2.51 1.98 7.84
N GLU A 86 2.76 2.17 9.14
CA GLU A 86 1.71 2.54 10.10
C GLU A 86 1.08 3.91 9.80
N LYS A 87 1.86 4.88 9.30
CA LYS A 87 1.33 6.17 8.85
C LYS A 87 0.40 6.02 7.65
N ALA A 88 0.79 5.22 6.65
CA ALA A 88 -0.04 4.94 5.47
C ALA A 88 -1.37 4.29 5.87
N ARG A 89 -1.34 3.34 6.82
CA ARG A 89 -2.54 2.68 7.32
C ARG A 89 -3.52 3.62 8.01
N LYS A 90 -3.02 4.59 8.78
CA LYS A 90 -3.87 5.60 9.43
C LYS A 90 -4.53 6.55 8.44
N LEU A 91 -3.89 6.80 7.30
CA LEU A 91 -4.46 7.60 6.21
C LEU A 91 -5.54 6.84 5.44
N CYS A 92 -5.40 5.52 5.29
CA CYS A 92 -6.35 4.71 4.53
C CYS A 92 -7.60 4.38 5.38
N PRO A 93 -8.79 4.95 5.07
CA PRO A 93 -10.01 4.72 5.83
C PRO A 93 -10.49 3.26 5.75
N LYS A 94 -10.03 2.51 4.75
CA LYS A 94 -10.39 1.10 4.52
C LYS A 94 -9.38 0.11 5.10
N SER A 95 -8.26 0.57 5.66
CA SER A 95 -7.24 -0.33 6.24
C SER A 95 -7.71 -1.00 7.54
N PHE A 96 -8.68 -0.40 8.23
CA PHE A 96 -9.26 -0.93 9.47
C PHE A 96 -10.44 -1.88 9.26
N THR A 97 -11.01 -1.94 8.05
CA THR A 97 -12.17 -2.79 7.74
C THR A 97 -11.78 -4.23 7.42
N VAL A 98 -10.52 -4.48 7.05
CA VAL A 98 -9.97 -5.84 6.93
C VAL A 98 -9.51 -6.30 8.32
N LYS A 99 -10.45 -6.50 9.23
CA LYS A 99 -10.18 -7.34 10.41
C LYS A 99 -9.95 -8.75 9.89
N ALA A 100 -8.78 -9.30 10.21
CA ALA A 100 -8.45 -10.70 10.06
C ALA A 100 -9.66 -11.55 10.46
N SER A 101 -10.24 -12.24 9.49
CA SER A 101 -11.14 -13.37 9.72
C SER A 101 -10.31 -14.64 9.66
#